data_AF-A0AAV4K579-F1
#
_entry.id   AF-A0AAV4K579-F1
#
_cell.length_a   1.000
_cell.length_b   1.000
_cell.length_c   1.000
_cell.angle_alpha   90.00
_cell.angle_beta   90.00
_cell.angle_gamma   90.00
#
_symmetry.space_group_name_H-M   'P 1'
#
loop_
_entity.id
_entity.type
_entity.pdbx_description
1 polymer ?
#
loop_
_entity_poly.entity_id
_entity_poly.type
_entity_poly.pdbx_seq_one_letter_code
_entity_poly.pdbx_strand_id
1 'polypeptide(L)'
;MSPRADPPSPTLAVYYGPATEQALATLATFPRVAVQAPLYSPEQLAALRRGGTRVLAYLSVGEDHPLGDWACVPGAAPYHQQPNTEWASVVVDAAHPLWADVLLTRAAQILEHTDGLLLDTLDSADPVATLALLRQLRGAFPDAALWANRGFALWPELPEVLRGAPDHGVLFEALSTRHTPCYALHDPPGLAYTAHWLAEVRRSGLPVHALDYADRPELAAAARARAAALGLRTFVSDRDLVWPGGWPIPEPVGPTPLEALL
;
A
#
# COMPACT_ATOMS: atom_id res chain seq x y z
N MET A 1 33.43 16.52 -8.15
CA MET A 1 32.47 15.45 -7.78
C MET A 1 31.32 16.11 -7.07
N SER A 2 30.13 16.14 -7.67
CA SER A 2 28.95 16.67 -6.97
C SER A 2 28.62 15.77 -5.77
N PRO A 3 28.24 16.33 -4.61
CA PRO A 3 27.83 15.51 -3.48
C PRO A 3 26.65 14.64 -3.92
N ARG A 4 26.75 13.34 -3.65
CA ARG A 4 25.69 12.38 -3.90
C ARG A 4 24.56 12.76 -2.95
N ALA A 5 23.56 13.48 -3.45
CA ALA A 5 22.40 13.85 -2.64
C ALA A 5 21.76 12.59 -2.10
N ASP A 6 21.45 12.57 -0.80
CA ASP A 6 20.71 11.47 -0.21
C ASP A 6 19.40 11.28 -0.98
N PRO A 7 19.02 10.01 -1.29
CA PRO A 7 17.76 9.76 -1.94
C PRO A 7 16.65 10.32 -1.05
N PRO A 8 15.73 11.12 -1.58
CA PRO A 8 14.76 11.81 -0.76
C PRO A 8 13.76 10.80 -0.16
N SER A 9 13.37 11.00 1.11
CA SER A 9 12.56 10.06 1.90
C SER A 9 11.19 9.77 1.27
N PRO A 10 10.68 8.52 1.34
CA PRO A 10 9.33 8.21 0.85
C PRO A 10 8.28 9.01 1.62
N THR A 11 7.23 9.41 0.92
CA THR A 11 6.15 10.27 1.43
C THR A 11 4.96 9.48 1.99
N LEU A 12 4.94 8.17 1.76
CA LEU A 12 3.98 7.20 2.29
C LEU A 12 4.77 6.05 2.93
N ALA A 13 4.45 5.72 4.18
CA ALA A 13 4.87 4.46 4.81
C ALA A 13 3.70 3.47 4.82
N VAL A 14 4.01 2.18 4.68
CA VAL A 14 3.03 1.09 4.78
C VAL A 14 3.46 0.19 5.93
N TYR A 15 2.60 0.01 6.93
CA TYR A 15 2.97 -0.72 8.13
C TYR A 15 1.78 -1.48 8.72
N TYR A 16 1.91 -2.81 8.74
CA TYR A 16 0.89 -3.74 9.23
C TYR A 16 1.28 -4.41 10.56
N GLY A 17 2.35 -3.92 11.20
CA GLY A 17 2.73 -4.34 12.54
C GLY A 17 1.92 -3.65 13.67
N PRO A 18 2.16 -4.05 14.93
CA PRO A 18 1.46 -3.54 16.10
C PRO A 18 1.81 -2.07 16.40
N ALA A 19 0.85 -1.34 16.98
CA ALA A 19 0.96 0.07 17.36
C ALA A 19 1.85 0.32 18.61
N THR A 20 3.10 -0.13 18.57
CA THR A 20 4.08 0.16 19.64
C THR A 20 4.42 1.66 19.69
N GLU A 21 4.87 2.15 20.84
CA GLU A 21 5.27 3.56 20.99
C GLU A 21 6.35 3.97 19.97
N GLN A 22 7.35 3.11 19.77
CA GLN A 22 8.40 3.32 18.77
C GLN A 22 7.85 3.36 17.33
N ALA A 23 6.92 2.44 17.01
CA ALA A 23 6.28 2.44 15.69
C ALA A 23 5.48 3.72 15.47
N LEU A 24 4.66 4.14 16.44
CA LEU A 24 3.88 5.37 16.37
C LEU A 24 4.77 6.61 16.20
N ALA A 25 5.86 6.71 16.97
CA ALA A 25 6.82 7.80 16.84
C ALA A 25 7.46 7.84 15.44
N THR A 26 7.78 6.67 14.87
CA THR A 26 8.33 6.56 13.51
C THR A 26 7.30 6.93 12.45
N LEU A 27 6.09 6.40 12.55
CA LEU A 27 4.99 6.66 11.62
C LEU A 27 4.61 8.15 11.58
N ALA A 28 4.66 8.84 12.73
CA ALA A 28 4.41 10.28 12.83
C ALA A 28 5.40 11.16 12.03
N THR A 29 6.54 10.61 11.59
CA THR A 29 7.50 11.33 10.74
C THR A 29 7.10 11.35 9.27
N PHE A 30 6.15 10.49 8.86
CA PHE A 30 5.68 10.41 7.49
C PHE A 30 4.49 11.35 7.26
N PRO A 31 4.42 12.02 6.09
CA PRO A 31 3.25 12.80 5.70
C PRO A 31 1.98 11.94 5.59
N ARG A 32 2.13 10.67 5.18
CA ARG A 32 1.04 9.71 5.05
C ARG A 32 1.48 8.33 5.50
N VAL A 33 0.56 7.60 6.13
CA VAL A 33 0.75 6.20 6.50
C VAL A 33 -0.44 5.36 6.05
N ALA A 34 -0.19 4.13 5.63
CA ALA A 34 -1.20 3.11 5.44
C ALA A 34 -1.01 2.03 6.50
N VAL A 35 -2.07 1.76 7.26
CA VAL A 35 -2.03 0.83 8.41
C VAL A 35 -3.23 -0.10 8.40
N GLN A 36 -3.08 -1.24 9.06
CA GLN A 36 -4.21 -2.09 9.43
C GLN A 36 -4.91 -1.50 10.67
N ALA A 37 -5.89 -0.62 10.43
CA ALA A 37 -6.53 0.18 11.47
C ALA A 37 -7.03 -0.61 12.71
N PRO A 38 -7.56 -1.85 12.59
CA PRO A 38 -7.96 -2.64 13.76
C PRO A 38 -6.83 -3.01 14.73
N LEU A 39 -5.56 -2.84 14.36
CA LEU A 39 -4.41 -3.04 15.25
C LEU A 39 -4.11 -1.82 16.15
N TYR A 40 -4.90 -0.75 16.02
CA TYR A 40 -4.68 0.54 16.68
C TYR A 40 -5.91 0.94 17.47
N SER A 41 -5.69 1.62 18.61
CA SER A 41 -6.79 2.29 19.30
C SER A 41 -7.22 3.56 18.54
N PRO A 42 -8.49 4.00 18.68
CA PRO A 42 -8.95 5.27 18.12
C PRO A 42 -8.07 6.46 18.55
N GLU A 43 -7.58 6.48 19.78
CA GLU A 43 -6.71 7.54 20.32
C GLU A 43 -5.35 7.56 19.63
N GLN A 44 -4.78 6.39 19.31
CA GLN A 44 -3.51 6.28 18.59
C GLN A 44 -3.65 6.81 17.15
N LEU A 45 -4.70 6.41 16.44
CA LEU A 45 -5.00 6.94 15.09
C LEU A 45 -5.25 8.45 15.12
N ALA A 46 -6.02 8.93 16.11
CA ALA A 46 -6.28 10.35 16.30
C ALA A 46 -5.01 11.14 16.66
N ALA A 47 -4.07 10.55 17.40
CA ALA A 47 -2.80 11.19 17.73
C ALA A 47 -1.92 11.40 16.48
N LEU A 48 -1.80 10.40 15.60
CA LEU A 48 -1.11 10.53 14.32
C LEU A 48 -1.71 11.68 13.48
N ARG A 49 -3.05 11.71 13.37
CA ARG A 49 -3.78 12.72 12.60
C ARG A 49 -3.60 14.13 13.17
N ARG A 50 -3.69 14.31 14.49
CA ARG A 50 -3.41 15.59 15.15
C ARG A 50 -1.96 16.05 14.96
N GLY A 51 -1.03 15.10 14.83
CA GLY A 51 0.37 15.35 14.49
C GLY A 51 0.61 15.77 13.02
N GLY A 52 -0.43 15.74 12.17
CA GLY A 52 -0.36 16.14 10.76
C GLY A 52 -0.15 14.98 9.79
N THR A 53 -0.02 13.74 10.28
CA THR A 53 0.06 12.54 9.43
C THR A 53 -1.32 12.18 8.89
N ARG A 54 -1.44 12.04 7.57
CA ARG A 54 -2.63 11.47 6.94
C ARG A 54 -2.66 9.96 7.13
N VAL A 55 -3.76 9.43 7.65
CA VAL A 55 -3.88 8.00 7.93
C VAL A 55 -4.84 7.34 6.95
N LEU A 56 -4.34 6.37 6.19
CA LEU A 56 -5.14 5.46 5.37
C LEU A 56 -5.31 4.13 6.10
N ALA A 57 -6.53 3.62 6.16
CA ALA A 57 -6.82 2.27 6.62
C ALA A 57 -6.75 1.29 5.46
N TYR A 58 -6.04 0.18 5.65
CA TYR A 58 -6.08 -0.97 4.74
C TYR A 58 -7.49 -1.54 4.63
N LEU A 59 -7.95 -1.79 3.41
CA LEU A 59 -9.21 -2.47 3.12
C LEU A 59 -9.06 -3.36 1.88
N SER A 60 -9.15 -4.68 2.06
CA SER A 60 -9.23 -5.63 0.96
C SER A 60 -10.61 -5.60 0.30
N VAL A 61 -10.65 -5.50 -1.04
CA VAL A 61 -11.88 -5.34 -1.82
C VAL A 61 -12.26 -6.61 -2.58
N GLY A 62 -11.29 -7.29 -3.18
CA GLY A 62 -11.51 -8.51 -3.96
C GLY A 62 -11.34 -9.80 -3.16
N GLU A 63 -10.92 -9.71 -1.89
CA GLU A 63 -10.77 -10.84 -0.99
C GLU A 63 -11.33 -10.54 0.41
N ASP A 64 -11.97 -11.52 1.03
CA ASP A 64 -12.28 -11.51 2.46
C ASP A 64 -11.12 -12.13 3.22
N HIS A 65 -10.67 -11.49 4.29
CA HIS A 65 -9.58 -11.98 5.13
C HIS A 65 -9.84 -11.59 6.58
N PRO A 66 -9.29 -12.34 7.55
CA PRO A 66 -9.41 -11.95 8.93
C PRO A 66 -8.58 -10.69 9.22
N LEU A 67 -9.14 -9.75 9.98
CA LEU A 67 -8.41 -8.57 10.44
C LEU A 67 -9.04 -7.95 11.70
N GLY A 68 -8.29 -7.92 12.80
CA GLY A 68 -8.83 -7.53 14.10
C GLY A 68 -10.03 -8.41 14.45
N ASP A 69 -11.18 -7.79 14.67
CA ASP A 69 -12.44 -8.49 14.98
C ASP A 69 -13.19 -9.01 13.74
N TRP A 70 -12.71 -8.71 12.53
CA TRP A 70 -13.29 -9.26 11.31
C TRP A 70 -12.87 -10.70 11.16
N ALA A 71 -13.81 -11.62 11.35
CA ALA A 71 -13.60 -13.03 11.08
C ALA A 71 -13.75 -13.32 9.58
N CYS A 72 -12.91 -14.21 9.07
CA CYS A 72 -13.10 -14.85 7.77
C CYS A 72 -12.86 -16.35 7.92
N VAL A 73 -13.85 -17.14 7.51
CA VAL A 73 -13.75 -18.60 7.45
C VAL A 73 -14.10 -19.02 6.03
N PRO A 74 -13.16 -19.63 5.26
CA PRO A 74 -13.42 -20.05 3.89
C PRO A 74 -14.69 -20.89 3.76
N GLY A 75 -15.55 -20.52 2.81
CA GLY A 75 -16.86 -21.17 2.58
C GLY A 75 -17.98 -20.82 3.58
N ALA A 76 -17.72 -20.02 4.62
CA ALA A 76 -18.76 -19.65 5.60
C ALA A 76 -19.75 -18.58 5.12
N ALA A 77 -19.47 -17.89 4.01
CA ALA A 77 -20.34 -16.88 3.42
C ALA A 77 -20.66 -17.22 1.95
N PRO A 78 -21.85 -16.85 1.44
CA PRO A 78 -22.27 -17.19 0.08
C PRO A 78 -21.49 -16.47 -1.02
N TYR A 79 -20.80 -15.38 -0.68
CA TYR A 79 -19.92 -14.65 -1.58
C TYR A 79 -18.50 -15.24 -1.65
N HIS A 80 -18.15 -16.24 -0.83
CA HIS A 80 -16.84 -16.88 -0.89
C HIS A 80 -16.69 -17.75 -2.15
N GLN A 81 -15.66 -17.49 -2.94
CA GLN A 81 -15.33 -18.26 -4.14
C GLN A 81 -14.13 -19.18 -3.90
N GLN A 82 -12.91 -18.66 -3.95
CA GLN A 82 -11.68 -19.46 -3.99
C GLN A 82 -10.75 -19.07 -2.82
N PRO A 83 -10.27 -20.04 -2.01
CA PRO A 83 -9.34 -19.72 -0.93
C PRO A 83 -7.96 -19.36 -1.50
N ASN A 84 -7.36 -18.34 -0.92
CA ASN A 84 -5.98 -17.94 -1.15
C ASN A 84 -5.14 -18.35 0.07
N THR A 85 -4.51 -19.52 -0.02
CA THR A 85 -3.78 -20.12 1.11
C THR A 85 -2.50 -19.38 1.46
N GLU A 86 -1.94 -18.58 0.54
CA GLU A 86 -0.73 -17.79 0.79
C GLU A 86 -0.99 -16.65 1.79
N TRP A 87 -2.23 -16.16 1.85
CA TRP A 87 -2.62 -14.98 2.64
C TRP A 87 -3.74 -15.27 3.65
N ALA A 88 -4.16 -16.53 3.79
CA ALA A 88 -5.27 -16.94 4.64
C ALA A 88 -6.57 -16.14 4.37
N SER A 89 -6.80 -15.82 3.10
CA SER A 89 -7.92 -15.03 2.59
C SER A 89 -8.77 -15.84 1.60
N VAL A 90 -9.86 -15.25 1.13
CA VAL A 90 -10.81 -15.88 0.20
C VAL A 90 -11.21 -14.87 -0.87
N VAL A 91 -10.96 -15.19 -2.13
CA VAL A 91 -11.50 -14.42 -3.27
C VAL A 91 -13.02 -14.41 -3.19
N VAL A 92 -13.60 -13.23 -3.36
CA VAL A 92 -15.04 -13.00 -3.22
C VAL A 92 -15.74 -12.83 -4.57
N ASP A 93 -17.03 -13.09 -4.60
CA ASP A 93 -17.92 -12.57 -5.64
C ASP A 93 -18.17 -11.08 -5.38
N ALA A 94 -17.43 -10.22 -6.08
CA ALA A 94 -17.55 -8.76 -5.95
C ALA A 94 -18.93 -8.21 -6.38
N ALA A 95 -19.74 -8.99 -7.11
CA ALA A 95 -21.10 -8.60 -7.48
C ALA A 95 -22.14 -8.98 -6.41
N HIS A 96 -21.75 -9.77 -5.41
CA HIS A 96 -22.67 -10.28 -4.42
C HIS A 96 -23.06 -9.16 -3.43
N PRO A 97 -24.36 -8.87 -3.23
CA PRO A 97 -24.81 -7.75 -2.40
C PRO A 97 -24.36 -7.86 -0.93
N LEU A 98 -24.34 -9.08 -0.36
CA LEU A 98 -23.81 -9.27 1.00
C LEU A 98 -22.32 -8.91 1.13
N TRP A 99 -21.51 -9.09 0.08
CA TRP A 99 -20.12 -8.64 0.13
C TRP A 99 -20.04 -7.11 0.09
N ALA A 100 -20.87 -6.46 -0.74
CA ALA A 100 -20.97 -5.01 -0.76
C ALA A 100 -21.35 -4.45 0.63
N ASP A 101 -22.34 -5.04 1.29
CA ASP A 101 -22.76 -4.64 2.64
C ASP A 101 -21.63 -4.81 3.67
N VAL A 102 -20.90 -5.93 3.61
CA VAL A 102 -19.74 -6.20 4.48
C VAL A 102 -18.64 -5.15 4.24
N LEU A 103 -18.27 -4.91 2.98
CA LEU A 103 -17.22 -3.95 2.62
C LEU A 103 -17.58 -2.53 3.08
N LEU A 104 -18.81 -2.08 2.81
CA LEU A 104 -19.29 -0.76 3.19
C LEU A 104 -19.37 -0.58 4.70
N THR A 105 -19.78 -1.63 5.43
CA THR A 105 -19.80 -1.61 6.90
C THR A 105 -18.38 -1.49 7.47
N ARG A 106 -17.44 -2.30 6.96
CA ARG A 106 -16.02 -2.24 7.36
C ARG A 106 -15.42 -0.86 7.05
N ALA A 107 -15.70 -0.32 5.87
CA ALA A 107 -15.28 1.02 5.47
C ALA A 107 -15.83 2.10 6.40
N ALA A 108 -17.11 2.05 6.77
CA ALA A 108 -17.69 3.00 7.71
C ALA A 108 -16.95 2.98 9.06
N GLN A 109 -16.75 1.78 9.63
CA GLN A 109 -16.08 1.59 10.92
C GLN A 109 -14.66 2.18 10.94
N ILE A 110 -13.84 1.90 9.92
CA ILE A 110 -12.46 2.38 9.88
C ILE A 110 -12.35 3.87 9.54
N LEU A 111 -13.28 4.41 8.74
CA LEU A 111 -13.29 5.83 8.37
C LEU A 111 -13.70 6.75 9.52
N GLU A 112 -14.34 6.24 10.59
CA GLU A 112 -14.57 7.01 11.82
C GLU A 112 -13.26 7.51 12.46
N HIS A 113 -12.15 6.82 12.21
CA HIS A 113 -10.87 7.08 12.87
C HIS A 113 -9.73 7.44 11.92
N THR A 114 -9.93 7.32 10.60
CA THR A 114 -8.90 7.54 9.57
C THR A 114 -9.32 8.63 8.57
N ASP A 115 -8.41 9.02 7.68
CA ASP A 115 -8.68 10.02 6.62
C ASP A 115 -9.09 9.39 5.29
N GLY A 116 -8.91 8.08 5.14
CA GLY A 116 -9.21 7.36 3.91
C GLY A 116 -8.79 5.91 3.93
N LEU A 117 -8.81 5.30 2.74
CA LEU A 117 -8.60 3.88 2.52
C LEU A 117 -7.44 3.63 1.55
N LEU A 118 -6.62 2.63 1.87
CA LEU A 118 -5.77 1.94 0.91
C LEU A 118 -6.50 0.65 0.50
N LEU A 119 -7.05 0.67 -0.71
CA LEU A 119 -7.84 -0.39 -1.30
C LEU A 119 -6.93 -1.45 -1.90
N ASP A 120 -7.03 -2.68 -1.41
CA ASP A 120 -6.18 -3.80 -1.81
C ASP A 120 -6.98 -4.92 -2.49
N THR A 121 -6.26 -5.89 -3.05
CA THR A 121 -6.80 -7.09 -3.74
C THR A 121 -7.75 -6.75 -4.89
N LEU A 122 -7.58 -5.56 -5.47
CA LEU A 122 -8.39 -5.00 -6.56
C LEU A 122 -8.39 -5.85 -7.84
N ASP A 123 -7.35 -6.66 -8.01
CA ASP A 123 -7.13 -7.53 -9.18
C ASP A 123 -7.57 -8.99 -8.93
N SER A 124 -8.07 -9.32 -7.73
CA SER A 124 -8.38 -10.71 -7.33
C SER A 124 -9.74 -11.21 -7.80
N ALA A 125 -10.76 -10.34 -7.80
CA ALA A 125 -12.15 -10.68 -8.18
C ALA A 125 -12.47 -10.21 -9.62
N ASP A 126 -13.70 -10.45 -10.08
CA ASP A 126 -14.16 -9.98 -11.41
C ASP A 126 -13.97 -8.45 -11.55
N PRO A 127 -13.25 -7.97 -12.58
CA PRO A 127 -12.94 -6.55 -12.73
C PRO A 127 -14.17 -5.64 -12.86
N VAL A 128 -15.20 -6.08 -13.58
CA VAL A 128 -16.40 -5.26 -13.83
C VAL A 128 -17.21 -5.11 -12.55
N ALA A 129 -17.40 -6.20 -11.83
CA ALA A 129 -18.06 -6.21 -10.52
C ALA A 129 -17.27 -5.42 -9.48
N THR A 130 -15.95 -5.57 -9.43
CA THR A 130 -15.07 -4.84 -8.51
C THR A 130 -15.16 -3.33 -8.76
N LEU A 131 -15.12 -2.89 -10.02
CA LEU A 131 -15.29 -1.48 -10.36
C LEU A 131 -16.68 -0.94 -9.96
N ALA A 132 -17.74 -1.73 -10.13
CA ALA A 132 -19.08 -1.35 -9.69
C ALA A 132 -19.15 -1.20 -8.16
N LEU A 133 -18.54 -2.11 -7.41
CA LEU A 133 -18.42 -2.04 -5.96
C LEU A 133 -17.63 -0.82 -5.49
N LEU A 134 -16.52 -0.48 -6.17
CA LEU A 134 -15.76 0.74 -5.87
C LEU A 134 -16.56 2.02 -6.14
N ARG A 135 -17.41 2.04 -7.16
CA ARG A 135 -18.34 3.17 -7.40
C ARG A 135 -19.37 3.29 -6.28
N GLN A 136 -19.89 2.19 -5.76
CA GLN A 136 -20.77 2.20 -4.58
C GLN A 136 -20.04 2.73 -3.34
N LEU A 137 -18.80 2.26 -3.10
CA LEU A 137 -17.95 2.74 -2.01
C LEU A 137 -17.70 4.26 -2.10
N ARG A 138 -17.32 4.76 -3.27
CA ARG A 138 -17.16 6.21 -3.51
C ARG A 138 -18.47 6.98 -3.29
N GLY A 139 -19.61 6.42 -3.71
CA GLY A 139 -20.92 7.05 -3.48
C GLY A 139 -21.29 7.14 -1.99
N ALA A 140 -20.97 6.10 -1.21
CA ALA A 140 -21.22 6.06 0.24
C ALA A 140 -20.26 6.97 1.03
N PHE A 141 -19.02 7.11 0.57
CA PHE A 141 -17.98 7.92 1.21
C PHE A 141 -17.36 8.92 0.22
N PRO A 142 -18.10 9.96 -0.20
CA PRO A 142 -17.69 10.88 -1.26
C PRO A 142 -16.42 11.66 -0.91
N ASP A 143 -16.20 11.97 0.37
CA ASP A 143 -15.07 12.78 0.83
C ASP A 143 -13.84 11.97 1.26
N ALA A 144 -13.98 10.64 1.41
CA ALA A 144 -12.87 9.80 1.88
C ALA A 144 -11.73 9.76 0.86
N ALA A 145 -10.49 9.84 1.33
CA ALA A 145 -9.34 9.61 0.48
C ALA A 145 -9.34 8.15 0.01
N LEU A 146 -9.26 7.89 -1.30
CA LEU A 146 -9.18 6.53 -1.83
C LEU A 146 -7.86 6.36 -2.59
N TRP A 147 -7.09 5.37 -2.14
CA TRP A 147 -5.81 5.00 -2.72
C TRP A 147 -5.89 3.56 -3.18
N ALA A 148 -5.45 3.28 -4.40
CA ALA A 148 -5.40 1.91 -4.91
C ALA A 148 -4.03 1.30 -4.66
N ASN A 149 -3.97 0.12 -4.05
CA ASN A 149 -2.81 -0.76 -4.21
C ASN A 149 -2.96 -1.47 -5.57
N ARG A 150 -2.16 -1.05 -6.55
CA ARG A 150 -2.28 -1.50 -7.95
C ARG A 150 -3.71 -1.34 -8.50
N GLY A 151 -4.43 -2.44 -8.77
CA GLY A 151 -5.77 -2.45 -9.38
C GLY A 151 -5.74 -2.31 -10.90
N PHE A 152 -4.67 -2.79 -11.53
CA PHE A 152 -4.41 -2.58 -12.95
C PHE A 152 -5.44 -3.24 -13.87
N ALA A 153 -6.08 -4.33 -13.44
CA ALA A 153 -7.18 -4.96 -14.18
C ALA A 153 -8.41 -4.04 -14.30
N LEU A 154 -8.49 -2.98 -13.49
CA LEU A 154 -9.59 -2.00 -13.47
C LEU A 154 -9.30 -0.75 -14.32
N TRP A 155 -8.18 -0.72 -15.06
CA TRP A 155 -7.90 0.38 -16.01
C TRP A 155 -8.66 0.19 -17.31
N PRO A 156 -9.12 1.30 -17.95
CA PRO A 156 -8.84 2.70 -17.65
C PRO A 156 -9.83 3.41 -16.69
N GLU A 157 -10.82 2.71 -16.13
CA GLU A 157 -11.90 3.34 -15.37
C GLU A 157 -11.54 3.68 -13.92
N LEU A 158 -10.65 2.92 -13.27
CA LEU A 158 -10.29 3.14 -11.86
C LEU A 158 -9.85 4.59 -11.54
N PRO A 159 -9.03 5.27 -12.36
CA PRO A 159 -8.66 6.66 -12.13
C PRO A 159 -9.82 7.63 -11.94
N GLU A 160 -10.97 7.41 -12.58
CA GLU A 160 -12.17 8.25 -12.39
C GLU A 160 -12.72 8.09 -10.98
N VAL A 161 -12.81 6.85 -10.48
CA VAL A 161 -13.34 6.55 -9.14
C VAL A 161 -12.46 7.16 -8.04
N LEU A 162 -11.13 7.07 -8.20
CA LEU A 162 -10.18 7.61 -7.23
C LEU A 162 -10.26 9.14 -7.16
N ARG A 163 -10.38 9.82 -8.31
CA ARG A 163 -10.49 11.29 -8.41
C ARG A 163 -11.77 11.88 -7.83
N GLY A 164 -12.71 11.05 -7.35
CA GLY A 164 -13.91 11.53 -6.67
C GLY A 164 -13.65 12.36 -5.41
N ALA A 165 -12.44 12.29 -4.83
CA ALA A 165 -12.02 13.10 -3.68
C ALA A 165 -10.60 13.70 -3.91
N PRO A 166 -10.21 14.78 -3.23
CA PRO A 166 -8.94 15.47 -3.51
C PRO A 166 -7.67 14.69 -3.10
N ASP A 167 -7.72 13.90 -2.04
CA ASP A 167 -6.59 13.05 -1.62
C ASP A 167 -6.76 11.63 -2.20
N HIS A 168 -5.97 11.32 -3.23
CA HIS A 168 -6.03 10.04 -3.94
C HIS A 168 -4.67 9.70 -4.55
N GLY A 169 -4.46 8.43 -4.89
CA GLY A 169 -3.25 7.99 -5.55
C GLY A 169 -3.18 6.49 -5.76
N VAL A 170 -2.05 6.06 -6.31
CA VAL A 170 -1.72 4.64 -6.51
C VAL A 170 -0.50 4.30 -5.68
N LEU A 171 -0.63 3.31 -4.81
CA LEU A 171 0.48 2.54 -4.29
C LEU A 171 0.86 1.50 -5.35
N PHE A 172 2.00 1.69 -5.99
CA PHE A 172 2.61 0.76 -6.92
C PHE A 172 3.47 -0.21 -6.12
N GLU A 173 2.82 -1.22 -5.54
CA GLU A 173 3.51 -2.31 -4.86
C GLU A 173 4.39 -3.12 -5.82
N ALA A 174 5.48 -3.68 -5.29
CA ALA A 174 6.47 -4.49 -5.99
C ALA A 174 6.86 -3.88 -7.36
N LEU A 175 7.32 -2.63 -7.35
CA LEU A 175 7.77 -1.90 -8.54
C LEU A 175 9.03 -2.52 -9.17
N SER A 176 9.95 -2.93 -8.32
CA SER A 176 11.33 -3.32 -8.63
C SER A 176 11.63 -4.74 -8.17
N THR A 177 11.08 -5.13 -7.03
CA THR A 177 11.35 -6.43 -6.40
C THR A 177 10.08 -7.25 -6.22
N ARG A 178 10.26 -8.53 -5.96
CA ARG A 178 9.22 -9.49 -5.55
C ARG A 178 9.67 -10.19 -4.28
N HIS A 179 8.72 -10.67 -3.48
CA HIS A 179 8.98 -11.55 -2.33
C HIS A 179 8.58 -13.01 -2.60
N THR A 180 7.73 -13.27 -3.60
CA THR A 180 7.22 -14.61 -3.96
C THR A 180 7.74 -15.01 -5.35
N PRO A 181 8.24 -16.24 -5.55
CA PRO A 181 8.43 -17.31 -4.53
C PRO A 181 9.60 -17.04 -3.58
N CYS A 182 10.44 -16.03 -3.85
CA CYS A 182 11.50 -15.58 -2.98
C CYS A 182 11.84 -14.10 -3.24
N TYR A 183 12.53 -13.48 -2.29
CA TYR A 183 13.02 -12.11 -2.40
C TYR A 183 14.05 -11.97 -3.54
N ALA A 184 13.69 -11.21 -4.57
CA ALA A 184 14.53 -10.97 -5.73
C ALA A 184 14.12 -9.69 -6.47
N LEU A 185 15.00 -9.19 -7.34
CA LEU A 185 14.59 -8.26 -8.39
C LEU A 185 13.61 -8.96 -9.34
N HIS A 186 12.70 -8.19 -9.92
CA HIS A 186 11.91 -8.67 -11.06
C HIS A 186 12.81 -9.15 -12.19
N ASP A 187 12.38 -10.20 -12.85
CA ASP A 187 12.98 -10.67 -14.09
C ASP A 187 12.61 -9.71 -15.25
N PRO A 188 13.17 -9.87 -16.46
CA PRO A 188 12.86 -8.95 -17.56
C PRO A 188 11.36 -8.84 -17.89
N PRO A 189 10.56 -9.92 -17.91
CA PRO A 189 9.10 -9.82 -18.04
C PRO A 189 8.44 -9.01 -16.93
N GLY A 190 8.79 -9.24 -15.65
CA GLY A 190 8.27 -8.47 -14.53
C GLY A 190 8.63 -6.98 -14.61
N LEU A 191 9.87 -6.66 -14.99
CA LEU A 191 10.29 -5.27 -15.20
C LEU A 191 9.57 -4.60 -16.38
N ALA A 192 9.31 -5.35 -17.46
CA ALA A 192 8.52 -4.85 -18.58
C ALA A 192 7.06 -4.60 -18.17
N TYR A 193 6.48 -5.50 -17.37
CA TYR A 193 5.15 -5.35 -16.79
C TYR A 193 5.06 -4.10 -15.91
N THR A 194 6.00 -3.91 -14.96
CA THR A 194 5.96 -2.72 -14.08
C THR A 194 6.24 -1.43 -14.85
N ALA A 195 7.09 -1.46 -15.88
CA ALA A 195 7.32 -0.31 -16.74
C ALA A 195 6.07 0.09 -17.55
N HIS A 196 5.36 -0.90 -18.11
CA HIS A 196 4.11 -0.66 -18.83
C HIS A 196 3.07 0.02 -17.92
N TRP A 197 2.76 -0.58 -16.78
CA TRP A 197 1.74 -0.05 -15.87
C TRP A 197 2.12 1.28 -15.25
N LEU A 198 3.41 1.51 -14.96
CA LEU A 198 3.84 2.82 -14.50
C LEU A 198 3.58 3.91 -15.56
N ALA A 199 3.75 3.58 -16.84
CA ALA A 199 3.42 4.51 -17.92
C ALA A 199 1.91 4.79 -18.00
N GLU A 200 1.06 3.77 -17.85
CA GLU A 200 -0.40 3.91 -17.80
C GLU A 200 -0.86 4.80 -16.63
N VAL A 201 -0.35 4.54 -15.43
CA VAL A 201 -0.70 5.32 -14.24
C VAL A 201 -0.24 6.78 -14.40
N ARG A 202 0.97 7.01 -14.92
CA ARG A 202 1.44 8.37 -15.22
C ARG A 202 0.56 9.10 -16.21
N ARG A 203 0.12 8.41 -17.27
CA ARG A 203 -0.77 8.99 -18.29
C ARG A 203 -2.13 9.37 -17.71
N SER A 204 -2.59 8.65 -16.69
CA SER A 204 -3.83 8.98 -15.99
C SER A 204 -3.74 10.26 -15.13
N GLY A 205 -2.52 10.76 -14.86
CA GLY A 205 -2.27 11.93 -14.02
C GLY A 205 -2.35 11.69 -12.52
N LEU A 206 -2.59 10.45 -12.07
CA LEU A 206 -2.63 10.11 -10.65
C LEU A 206 -1.25 10.18 -10.00
N PRO A 207 -1.14 10.62 -8.73
CA PRO A 207 0.08 10.47 -7.94
C PRO A 207 0.45 9.00 -7.75
N VAL A 208 1.75 8.68 -7.87
CA VAL A 208 2.28 7.33 -7.70
C VAL A 208 3.27 7.29 -6.55
N HIS A 209 3.07 6.33 -5.64
CA HIS A 209 4.02 5.98 -4.58
C HIS A 209 4.45 4.54 -4.78
N ALA A 210 5.74 4.24 -4.68
CA ALA A 210 6.20 2.86 -4.86
C ALA A 210 6.36 2.16 -3.51
N LEU A 211 6.11 0.85 -3.51
CA LEU A 211 6.45 -0.06 -2.43
C LEU A 211 7.29 -1.20 -3.01
N ASP A 212 8.35 -1.58 -2.33
CA ASP A 212 9.22 -2.68 -2.70
C ASP A 212 9.56 -3.54 -1.48
N TYR A 213 9.97 -4.78 -1.75
CA TYR A 213 10.27 -5.77 -0.73
C TYR A 213 11.75 -6.13 -0.74
N ALA A 214 12.35 -6.25 0.44
CA ALA A 214 13.73 -6.69 0.61
C ALA A 214 13.93 -7.50 1.90
N ASP A 215 14.86 -8.44 1.84
CA ASP A 215 15.36 -9.25 2.96
C ASP A 215 16.83 -8.97 3.28
N ARG A 216 17.48 -8.12 2.47
CA ARG A 216 18.90 -7.78 2.57
C ARG A 216 19.20 -6.38 2.04
N PRO A 217 20.25 -5.71 2.54
CA PRO A 217 20.59 -4.33 2.17
C PRO A 217 20.79 -4.12 0.66
N GLU A 218 21.39 -5.09 -0.04
CA GLU A 218 21.68 -4.98 -1.47
C GLU A 218 20.40 -4.91 -2.31
N LEU A 219 19.39 -5.70 -1.94
CA LEU A 219 18.11 -5.73 -2.63
C LEU A 219 17.31 -4.43 -2.39
N ALA A 220 17.32 -3.94 -1.14
CA ALA A 220 16.73 -2.65 -0.80
C ALA A 220 17.40 -1.48 -1.54
N ALA A 221 18.73 -1.50 -1.64
CA ALA A 221 19.49 -0.51 -2.39
C ALA A 221 19.15 -0.56 -3.89
N ALA A 222 19.03 -1.76 -4.47
CA ALA A 222 18.65 -1.92 -5.87
C ALA A 222 17.23 -1.41 -6.16
N ALA A 223 16.26 -1.69 -5.28
CA ALA A 223 14.90 -1.17 -5.37
C ALA A 223 14.87 0.37 -5.36
N ARG A 224 15.58 0.98 -4.41
CA ARG A 224 15.70 2.45 -4.31
C ARG A 224 16.36 3.07 -5.53
N ALA A 225 17.46 2.47 -6.01
CA ALA A 225 18.15 2.94 -7.20
C ALA A 225 17.25 2.91 -8.43
N ARG A 226 16.47 1.84 -8.61
CA ARG A 226 15.50 1.73 -9.71
C ARG A 226 14.38 2.75 -9.59
N ALA A 227 13.77 2.89 -8.42
CA ALA A 227 12.72 3.89 -8.19
C ALA A 227 13.24 5.31 -8.48
N ALA A 228 14.44 5.65 -8.01
CA ALA A 228 15.09 6.93 -8.27
C ALA A 228 15.36 7.16 -9.77
N ALA A 229 15.84 6.14 -10.50
CA ALA A 229 16.03 6.22 -11.95
C ALA A 229 14.72 6.43 -12.72
N LEU A 230 13.59 6.01 -12.14
CA LEU A 230 12.26 6.29 -12.67
C LEU A 230 11.73 7.66 -12.22
N GLY A 231 12.40 8.40 -11.33
CA GLY A 231 11.88 9.65 -10.75
C GLY A 231 10.80 9.41 -9.67
N LEU A 232 10.81 8.25 -9.03
CA LEU A 232 9.93 7.89 -7.92
C LEU A 232 10.73 7.73 -6.62
N ARG A 233 10.00 7.69 -5.52
CA ARG A 233 10.49 7.23 -4.22
C ARG A 233 9.77 5.93 -3.88
N THR A 234 10.49 4.98 -3.31
CA THR A 234 9.93 3.69 -2.89
C THR A 234 10.08 3.52 -1.39
N PHE A 235 8.99 3.13 -0.72
CA PHE A 235 9.04 2.58 0.62
C PHE A 235 9.48 1.13 0.49
N VAL A 236 10.61 0.76 1.09
CA VAL A 236 11.09 -0.63 1.05
C VAL A 236 10.81 -1.26 2.39
N SER A 237 10.25 -2.46 2.46
CA SER A 237 10.03 -3.20 3.72
C SER A 237 10.26 -4.71 3.52
N ASP A 238 10.04 -5.50 4.56
CA ASP A 238 9.78 -6.93 4.42
C ASP A 238 8.35 -7.22 3.92
N ARG A 239 8.10 -8.48 3.55
CA ARG A 239 6.78 -8.96 3.08
C ARG A 239 5.66 -8.66 4.08
N ASP A 240 5.93 -8.83 5.37
CA ASP A 240 4.92 -8.69 6.41
C ASP A 240 4.64 -7.23 6.79
N LEU A 241 5.39 -6.28 6.21
CA LEU A 241 5.25 -4.85 6.42
C LEU A 241 5.37 -4.45 7.90
N VAL A 242 6.31 -5.07 8.62
CA VAL A 242 6.52 -4.85 10.07
C VAL A 242 7.68 -3.92 10.39
N TRP A 243 8.21 -3.18 9.41
CA TRP A 243 9.20 -2.11 9.62
C TRP A 243 8.55 -0.74 9.47
N PRO A 244 8.27 0.00 10.56
CA PRO A 244 7.52 1.26 10.49
C PRO A 244 8.26 2.38 9.73
N GLY A 245 9.59 2.32 9.71
CA GLY A 245 10.44 3.23 8.90
C GLY A 245 10.86 2.63 7.55
N GLY A 246 10.41 1.41 7.24
CA GLY A 246 10.93 0.60 6.16
C GLY A 246 12.32 0.03 6.46
N TRP A 247 12.89 -0.65 5.45
CA TRP A 247 14.25 -1.18 5.47
C TRP A 247 15.24 -0.05 5.79
N PRO A 248 16.25 -0.24 6.64
CA PRO A 248 17.20 0.81 6.93
C PRO A 248 17.88 1.35 5.66
N ILE A 249 18.09 2.67 5.61
CA ILE A 249 19.06 3.28 4.70
C ILE A 249 20.38 3.25 5.46
N PRO A 250 21.45 2.61 4.94
CA PRO A 250 22.76 2.68 5.58
C PRO A 250 23.15 4.14 5.74
N GLU A 251 23.58 4.55 6.93
CA GLU A 251 24.14 5.88 7.09
C GLU A 251 25.32 6.04 6.12
N PRO A 252 25.51 7.22 5.50
CA PRO A 252 26.72 7.47 4.76
C PRO A 252 27.89 7.23 5.70
N VAL A 253 28.70 6.22 5.40
CA VAL A 253 29.96 5.99 6.11
C VAL A 253 30.74 7.29 5.97
N GLY A 254 30.95 8.01 7.07
CA GLY A 254 31.78 9.20 7.09
C GLY A 254 33.15 8.91 6.46
N PRO A 255 33.88 9.92 5.98
CA PRO A 255 35.16 9.70 5.31
C PRO A 255 36.02 8.77 6.17
N THR A 256 36.53 7.72 5.54
CA THR A 256 37.42 6.81 6.25
C THR A 256 38.64 7.62 6.74
N PRO A 257 39.31 7.21 7.84
CA PRO A 257 40.47 7.96 8.35
C PRO A 257 41.60 8.19 7.33
N LEU A 258 41.59 7.47 6.20
CA LEU A 258 42.51 7.69 5.08
C LEU A 258 42.11 8.85 4.15
N GLU A 259 40.84 9.21 4.09
CA GLU A 259 40.32 10.29 3.22
C GLU A 259 40.35 11.67 3.92
N ALA A 260 40.60 11.72 5.23
CA ALA A 260 40.79 12.95 5.99
C ALA A 260 42.25 13.48 5.94
N LEU A 261 43.13 12.84 5.17
CA LEU A 261 44.55 13.16 5.05
C LEU A 261 45.00 13.50 3.61
N LEU A 262 44.05 13.74 2.70
CA LEU A 262 44.29 14.28 1.35
C LEU A 262 43.48 15.56 1.15
#